data_AF-A0A1G9NJI6-F1
#
_entry.id   AF-A0A1G9NJI6-F1
#
_cell.length_a   1.000
_cell.length_b   1.000
_cell.length_c   1.000
_cell.angle_alpha   90.00
_cell.angle_beta   90.00
_cell.angle_gamma   90.00
#
_symmetry.space_group_name_H-M   'P 1'
#
loop_
_entity.id
_entity.type
_entity.pdbx_description
1 polymer ?
#
loop_
_entity_poly.entity_id
_entity_poly.type
_entity_poly.pdbx_seq_one_letter_code
_entity_poly.pdbx_strand_id
1 'polypeptide(L)'
;MSTVQSSAKTGTQWKPNDAWLIGIVLAVINFWLFAQTLLNVIPGIQGSLGIERTLGNLAVSITSLFSGIFIVVAGGLADRLGRVKIMNVGIYLSILGSLLIALTPENAGALTAAALLGGRVVQGLSAACIMPSTMALVKTYYEGKDRQRALSFWSIGSWGGSGFCALFGGLMATSFLGWRSIFWISIVLSVIALFLLRGTPESKAAARAGGTFDWGGLITLVIALLALNVYISQGPLIGWLSWAGIGLIAVTVVAALVFFWIETSRHDPVLNVKLFRNSTFAGATMSNFLLNGAAGTLIVSLGLVQVAAGMSSLQSGLLTLGYLIAILSTIRVGEKLLQRFGPKRPMIWGSAIAGVGILLTSMTFTLIGQYIVLTVIGFTLFGIGLGFYATPSTDAALSNVPDDEAGAAAGIYKMASSLGNAMGVAISAALYVAAQSMDPDTIRSWGLFVGNQQNVALRFGGAVGILFNLFMVVIAIIAIMVTVPDDRAVKRADFPATPSIGS
;
A
#
# COMPACT_ATOMS: atom_id res chain seq x y z
N MET A 1 23.82 -35.20 -38.08
CA MET A 1 24.60 -34.20 -37.32
C MET A 1 23.68 -33.07 -36.90
N SER A 2 23.28 -33.03 -35.62
CA SER A 2 22.97 -31.83 -34.83
C SER A 2 22.37 -32.29 -33.49
N THR A 3 23.28 -32.63 -32.59
CA THR A 3 23.02 -32.92 -31.18
C THR A 3 22.28 -31.77 -30.51
N VAL A 4 21.04 -32.03 -30.08
CA VAL A 4 20.32 -31.19 -29.12
C VAL A 4 21.07 -31.31 -27.79
N GLN A 5 21.92 -30.32 -27.50
CA GLN A 5 22.51 -30.16 -26.18
C GLN A 5 21.39 -29.74 -25.22
N SER A 6 20.83 -30.74 -24.55
CA SER A 6 20.16 -30.57 -23.26
C SER A 6 21.16 -29.92 -22.30
N SER A 7 21.03 -28.61 -22.09
CA SER A 7 21.70 -27.90 -21.00
C SER A 7 21.16 -28.43 -19.69
N ALA A 8 21.84 -29.44 -19.14
CA ALA A 8 21.63 -29.91 -17.79
C ALA A 8 21.98 -28.77 -16.82
N LYS A 9 20.97 -28.16 -16.20
CA LYS A 9 21.14 -27.31 -15.02
C LYS A 9 21.48 -28.19 -13.82
N THR A 10 22.71 -28.68 -13.75
CA THR A 10 23.26 -29.37 -12.56
C THR A 10 23.93 -28.35 -11.63
N GLY A 11 23.12 -27.84 -10.71
CA GLY A 11 23.54 -27.15 -9.49
C GLY A 11 22.36 -27.21 -8.54
N THR A 12 22.56 -27.68 -7.31
CA THR A 12 21.53 -27.78 -6.26
C THR A 12 20.78 -26.45 -6.15
N GLN A 13 19.60 -26.39 -6.77
CA GLN A 13 18.80 -25.18 -6.85
C GLN A 13 18.30 -24.90 -5.43
N TRP A 14 18.86 -23.87 -4.80
CA TRP A 14 18.46 -23.43 -3.46
C TRP A 14 16.94 -23.30 -3.41
N LYS A 15 16.32 -23.95 -2.43
CA LYS A 15 14.87 -23.88 -2.23
C LYS A 15 14.57 -23.07 -0.97
N PRO A 16 13.67 -22.08 -1.05
CA PRO A 16 13.23 -21.34 0.12
C PRO A 16 12.50 -22.28 1.09
N ASN A 17 12.79 -22.16 2.38
CA ASN A 17 12.10 -22.87 3.45
C ASN A 17 11.08 -21.96 4.17
N ASP A 18 10.24 -22.52 5.04
CA ASP A 18 9.26 -21.73 5.78
C ASP A 18 9.91 -20.66 6.68
N ALA A 19 11.11 -20.92 7.20
CA ALA A 19 11.89 -19.96 7.98
C ALA A 19 12.27 -18.72 7.16
N TRP A 20 12.68 -18.90 5.91
CA TRP A 20 12.97 -17.81 4.97
C TRP A 20 11.73 -16.95 4.71
N LEU A 21 10.59 -17.61 4.47
CA LEU A 21 9.33 -16.90 4.24
C LEU A 21 8.89 -16.12 5.48
N ILE A 22 9.06 -16.67 6.69
CA ILE A 22 8.86 -15.93 7.94
C ILE A 22 9.79 -14.72 8.01
N GLY A 23 11.06 -14.86 7.64
CA GLY A 23 12.02 -13.75 7.56
C GLY A 23 11.52 -12.62 6.66
N ILE A 24 10.97 -12.95 5.48
CA ILE A 24 10.34 -11.97 4.59
C ILE A 24 9.14 -11.29 5.26
N VAL A 25 8.23 -12.07 5.86
CA VAL A 25 7.04 -11.53 6.52
C VAL A 25 7.42 -10.60 7.67
N LEU A 26 8.44 -10.96 8.44
CA LEU A 26 8.96 -10.11 9.51
C LEU A 26 9.52 -8.79 8.97
N ALA A 27 10.29 -8.83 7.88
CA ALA A 27 10.79 -7.60 7.25
C ALA A 27 9.65 -6.68 6.77
N VAL A 28 8.59 -7.26 6.19
CA VAL A 28 7.42 -6.52 5.70
C VAL A 28 6.56 -5.97 6.84
N ILE A 29 6.27 -6.78 7.87
CA ILE A 29 5.53 -6.33 9.07
C ILE A 29 6.30 -5.22 9.77
N ASN A 30 7.63 -5.30 9.80
CA ASN A 30 8.45 -4.30 10.47
C ASN A 30 8.26 -2.89 9.89
N PHE A 31 8.06 -2.78 8.56
CA PHE A 31 7.68 -1.51 7.93
C PHE A 31 6.40 -0.93 8.54
N TRP A 32 5.34 -1.73 8.61
CA TRP A 32 4.07 -1.30 9.18
C TRP A 32 4.16 -1.06 10.68
N LEU A 33 5.06 -1.76 11.37
CA LEU A 33 5.29 -1.57 12.79
C LEU A 33 5.74 -0.16 13.08
N PHE A 34 6.74 0.40 12.41
CA PHE A 34 7.14 1.79 12.68
C PHE A 34 6.27 2.84 11.96
N ALA A 35 5.66 2.50 10.82
CA ALA A 35 4.85 3.43 10.04
C ALA A 35 3.48 3.65 10.69
N GLN A 36 2.75 2.57 10.99
CA GLN A 36 1.38 2.67 11.48
C GLN A 36 1.30 2.98 12.98
N THR A 37 2.19 2.40 13.81
CA THR A 37 2.14 2.64 15.26
C THR A 37 2.38 4.11 15.60
N LEU A 38 3.19 4.82 14.80
CA LEU A 38 3.54 6.23 15.03
C LEU A 38 2.30 7.11 15.12
N LEU A 39 1.31 6.87 14.25
CA LEU A 39 0.06 7.63 14.22
C LEU A 39 -0.63 7.64 15.59
N ASN A 40 -0.50 6.52 16.34
CA ASN A 40 -1.14 6.34 17.63
C ASN A 40 -0.28 6.85 18.80
N VAL A 41 1.04 6.82 18.68
CA VAL A 41 1.96 7.26 19.74
C VAL A 41 2.39 8.72 19.64
N ILE A 42 2.04 9.43 18.56
CA ILE A 42 2.52 10.82 18.35
C ILE A 42 2.20 11.78 19.51
N PRO A 43 1.03 11.72 20.20
CA PRO A 43 0.78 12.60 21.34
C PRO A 43 1.70 12.27 22.52
N GLY A 44 2.00 10.98 22.73
CA GLY A 44 2.96 10.54 23.75
C GLY A 44 4.39 10.96 23.43
N ILE A 45 4.79 10.90 22.16
CA ILE A 45 6.09 11.41 21.69
C ILE A 45 6.18 12.92 21.92
N GLN A 46 5.14 13.68 21.55
CA GLN A 46 5.06 15.13 21.78
C GLN A 46 5.24 15.49 23.25
N GLY A 47 4.53 14.81 24.14
CA GLY A 47 4.64 15.02 25.59
C GLY A 47 6.01 14.65 26.16
N SER A 48 6.55 13.50 25.78
CA SER A 48 7.83 13.00 26.32
C SER A 48 9.07 13.72 25.79
N LEU A 49 9.05 14.17 24.53
CA LEU A 49 10.19 14.81 23.88
C LEU A 49 10.14 16.34 23.91
N GLY A 50 9.01 16.92 24.34
CA GLY A 50 8.79 18.38 24.31
C GLY A 50 8.76 18.97 22.90
N ILE A 51 8.38 18.17 21.89
CA ILE A 51 8.37 18.62 20.49
C ILE A 51 7.06 19.29 20.10
N GLU A 52 7.16 20.31 19.25
CA GLU A 52 6.00 21.03 18.73
C GLU A 52 5.08 20.12 17.87
N ARG A 53 3.78 20.42 17.85
CA ARG A 53 2.79 19.66 17.06
C ARG A 53 3.16 19.60 15.58
N THR A 54 3.66 20.70 15.03
CA THR A 54 4.11 20.81 13.64
C THR A 54 5.18 19.77 13.32
N LEU A 55 6.16 19.62 14.22
CA LEU A 55 7.25 18.65 14.05
C LEU A 55 6.75 17.20 14.18
N GLY A 56 5.80 16.95 15.08
CA GLY A 56 5.17 15.63 15.20
C GLY A 56 4.40 15.22 13.93
N ASN A 57 3.63 16.15 13.34
CA ASN A 57 2.93 15.89 12.08
C ASN A 57 3.90 15.68 10.91
N LEU A 58 5.02 16.42 10.90
CA LEU A 58 6.08 16.22 9.92
C LEU A 58 6.73 14.83 10.07
N ALA A 59 6.99 14.38 11.30
CA ALA A 59 7.56 13.06 11.56
C ALA A 59 6.66 11.91 11.06
N VAL A 60 5.34 12.07 11.11
CA VAL A 60 4.37 11.12 10.55
C VAL A 60 4.45 11.06 9.03
N SER A 61 4.49 12.20 8.37
CA SER A 61 4.38 12.30 6.92
C SER A 61 5.69 11.99 6.18
N ILE A 62 6.85 12.33 6.77
CA ILE A 62 8.15 12.22 6.09
C ILE A 62 8.56 10.78 5.77
N THR A 63 8.23 9.81 6.63
CA THR A 63 8.50 8.38 6.35
C THR A 63 7.75 7.90 5.11
N SER A 64 6.46 8.21 5.02
CA SER A 64 5.63 7.87 3.86
C SER A 64 6.11 8.57 2.59
N LEU A 65 6.57 9.81 2.71
CA LEU A 65 7.13 10.58 1.59
C LEU A 65 8.38 9.91 1.02
N PHE A 66 9.39 9.66 1.85
CA PHE A 66 10.64 9.02 1.39
C PHE A 66 10.40 7.58 0.92
N SER A 67 9.51 6.85 1.59
CA SER A 67 9.06 5.54 1.12
C SER A 67 8.49 5.61 -0.30
N GLY A 68 7.51 6.48 -0.54
CA GLY A 68 6.83 6.58 -1.84
C GLY A 68 7.74 7.03 -2.97
N ILE A 69 8.65 7.98 -2.69
CA ILE A 69 9.58 8.52 -3.69
C ILE A 69 10.60 7.47 -4.11
N PHE A 70 11.18 6.74 -3.16
CA PHE A 70 12.31 5.85 -3.44
C PHE A 70 11.90 4.40 -3.76
N ILE A 71 10.62 4.02 -3.64
CA ILE A 71 10.20 2.62 -3.81
C ILE A 71 10.45 2.08 -5.23
N VAL A 72 10.18 2.87 -6.26
CA VAL A 72 10.43 2.49 -7.65
C VAL A 72 11.92 2.40 -7.92
N VAL A 73 12.65 3.37 -7.38
CA VAL A 73 14.11 3.50 -7.50
C VAL A 73 14.80 2.29 -6.90
N ALA A 74 14.41 1.92 -5.69
CA ALA A 74 14.93 0.77 -4.98
C ALA A 74 14.54 -0.55 -5.68
N GLY A 75 13.36 -0.64 -6.29
CA GLY A 75 12.98 -1.77 -7.13
C GLY A 75 13.90 -1.96 -8.35
N GLY A 76 14.18 -0.88 -9.09
CA GLY A 76 15.13 -0.92 -10.21
C GLY A 76 16.57 -1.18 -9.76
N LEU A 77 16.98 -0.61 -8.62
CA LEU A 77 18.29 -0.85 -8.03
C LEU A 77 18.45 -2.29 -7.53
N ALA A 78 17.37 -2.91 -7.03
CA ALA A 78 17.34 -4.31 -6.62
C ALA A 78 17.57 -5.24 -7.81
N ASP A 79 16.96 -4.94 -8.97
CA ASP A 79 17.21 -5.72 -10.19
C ASP A 79 18.66 -5.61 -10.68
N ARG A 80 19.30 -4.44 -10.51
CA ARG A 80 20.70 -4.21 -10.94
C ARG A 80 21.75 -4.74 -9.96
N LEU A 81 21.69 -4.31 -8.71
CA LEU A 81 22.72 -4.58 -7.71
C LEU A 81 22.55 -5.94 -7.03
N GLY A 82 21.32 -6.45 -6.97
CA GLY A 82 20.94 -7.66 -6.25
C GLY A 82 19.76 -7.43 -5.32
N ARG A 83 18.73 -8.26 -5.46
CA ARG A 83 17.49 -8.18 -4.68
C ARG A 83 17.75 -8.51 -3.21
N VAL A 84 18.66 -9.44 -2.91
CA VAL A 84 19.01 -9.79 -1.52
C VAL A 84 19.82 -8.67 -0.88
N LYS A 85 20.77 -8.08 -1.61
CA LYS A 85 21.53 -6.91 -1.14
C LYS A 85 20.62 -5.74 -0.78
N ILE A 86 19.73 -5.34 -1.69
CA ILE A 86 18.84 -4.20 -1.42
C ILE A 86 17.86 -4.50 -0.28
N MET A 87 17.33 -5.73 -0.20
CA MET A 87 16.54 -6.16 0.95
C MET A 87 17.33 -6.02 2.27
N ASN A 88 18.56 -6.53 2.33
CA ASN A 88 19.40 -6.44 3.54
C ASN A 88 19.75 -4.99 3.89
N VAL A 89 20.09 -4.15 2.91
CA VAL A 89 20.26 -2.70 3.11
C VAL A 89 19.01 -2.09 3.74
N GLY A 90 17.83 -2.44 3.22
CA GLY A 90 16.56 -2.01 3.80
C GLY A 90 16.42 -2.42 5.27
N ILE A 91 16.72 -3.67 5.61
CA ILE A 91 16.63 -4.15 7.00
C ILE A 91 17.66 -3.43 7.91
N TYR A 92 18.88 -3.19 7.44
CA TYR A 92 19.88 -2.40 8.18
C TYR A 92 19.43 -0.96 8.40
N LEU A 93 18.88 -0.30 7.37
CA LEU A 93 18.27 1.03 7.51
C LEU A 93 17.12 0.98 8.51
N SER A 94 16.33 -0.09 8.53
CA SER A 94 15.26 -0.25 9.52
C SER A 94 15.77 -0.27 10.96
N ILE A 95 16.88 -0.97 11.20
CA ILE A 95 17.55 -1.00 12.51
C ILE A 95 18.08 0.38 12.86
N LEU A 96 18.81 1.03 11.95
CA LEU A 96 19.38 2.36 12.17
C LEU A 96 18.32 3.42 12.44
N GLY A 97 17.27 3.47 11.62
CA GLY A 97 16.18 4.43 11.78
C GLY A 97 15.41 4.23 13.08
N SER A 98 15.17 2.97 13.46
CA SER A 98 14.51 2.64 14.74
C SER A 98 15.42 2.95 15.94
N LEU A 99 16.73 2.76 15.81
CA LEU A 99 17.70 3.09 16.86
C LEU A 99 17.79 4.60 17.09
N LEU A 100 17.82 5.40 16.02
CA LEU A 100 17.80 6.86 16.09
C LEU A 100 16.56 7.38 16.83
N ILE A 101 15.40 6.77 16.56
CA ILE A 101 14.13 7.14 17.22
C ILE A 101 14.09 6.64 18.68
N ALA A 102 14.51 5.40 18.93
CA ALA A 102 14.52 4.82 20.27
C ALA A 102 15.44 5.60 21.23
N LEU A 103 16.60 6.03 20.73
CA LEU A 103 17.61 6.80 21.47
C LEU A 103 17.40 8.31 21.38
N THR A 104 16.27 8.79 20.84
CA THR A 104 16.03 10.22 20.72
C THR A 104 16.07 10.87 22.10
N PRO A 105 16.96 11.85 22.33
CA PRO A 105 17.11 12.51 23.63
C PRO A 105 15.91 13.42 23.91
N GLU A 106 15.52 13.48 25.18
CA GLU A 106 14.42 14.30 25.66
C GLU A 106 14.90 15.74 25.86
N ASN A 107 14.09 16.73 25.47
CA ASN A 107 14.32 18.16 25.72
C ASN A 107 15.67 18.72 25.23
N ALA A 108 16.28 18.12 24.20
CA ALA A 108 17.56 18.55 23.63
C ALA A 108 17.40 19.49 22.41
N GLY A 109 16.24 20.14 22.27
CA GLY A 109 15.95 21.11 21.21
C GLY A 109 16.18 20.57 19.79
N ALA A 110 17.12 21.16 19.07
CA ALA A 110 17.45 20.80 17.68
C ALA A 110 17.93 19.34 17.52
N LEU A 111 18.60 18.78 18.53
CA LEU A 111 19.10 17.40 18.47
C LEU A 111 17.96 16.38 18.50
N THR A 112 16.92 16.63 19.30
CA THR A 112 15.70 15.82 19.37
C THR A 112 14.97 15.80 18.02
N ALA A 113 14.81 16.99 17.42
CA ALA A 113 14.23 17.15 16.09
C ALA A 113 15.02 16.39 15.02
N ALA A 114 16.34 16.56 14.99
CA ALA A 114 17.22 15.92 14.02
C ALA A 114 17.22 14.39 14.15
N ALA A 115 17.28 13.86 15.38
CA ALA A 115 17.25 12.42 15.62
C ALA A 115 15.91 11.79 15.19
N LEU A 116 14.79 12.42 15.56
CA LEU A 116 13.46 11.94 15.21
C LEU A 116 13.22 12.00 13.69
N LEU A 117 13.44 13.16 13.06
CA LEU A 117 13.20 13.33 11.63
C LEU A 117 14.21 12.53 10.80
N GLY A 118 15.49 12.51 11.19
CA GLY A 118 16.52 11.70 10.54
C GLY A 118 16.20 10.21 10.61
N GLY A 119 15.79 9.71 11.78
CA GLY A 119 15.34 8.33 11.93
C GLY A 119 14.12 8.00 11.06
N ARG A 120 13.20 8.95 10.89
CA ARG A 120 12.01 8.80 10.03
C ARG A 120 12.32 8.77 8.55
N VAL A 121 13.28 9.58 8.10
CA VAL A 121 13.82 9.53 6.73
C VAL A 121 14.45 8.17 6.47
N VAL A 122 15.29 7.69 7.38
CA VAL A 122 15.95 6.38 7.27
C VAL A 122 14.93 5.23 7.24
N GLN A 123 13.86 5.30 8.05
CA GLN A 123 12.75 4.35 8.00
C GLN A 123 11.98 4.37 6.67
N GLY A 124 11.81 5.55 6.06
CA GLY A 124 11.21 5.67 4.72
C GLY A 124 12.06 4.99 3.65
N LEU A 125 13.38 5.19 3.69
CA LEU A 125 14.32 4.52 2.79
C LEU A 125 14.36 3.00 3.01
N SER A 126 14.29 2.54 4.26
CA SER A 126 14.14 1.12 4.60
C SER A 126 12.93 0.50 3.90
N ALA A 127 11.77 1.15 4.00
CA ALA A 127 10.53 0.69 3.36
C ALA A 127 10.64 0.58 1.84
N ALA A 128 11.26 1.60 1.21
CA ALA A 128 11.50 1.64 -0.22
C ALA A 128 12.35 0.45 -0.68
N CYS A 129 13.34 0.03 0.12
CA CYS A 129 14.18 -1.12 -0.18
C CYS A 129 13.48 -2.47 0.07
N ILE A 130 12.79 -2.63 1.19
CA ILE A 130 12.22 -3.92 1.63
C ILE A 130 11.05 -4.35 0.73
N MET A 131 10.09 -3.45 0.49
CA MET A 131 8.80 -3.81 -0.13
C MET A 131 8.95 -4.39 -1.55
N PRO A 132 9.62 -3.72 -2.51
CA PRO A 132 9.78 -4.25 -3.85
C PRO A 132 10.73 -5.45 -3.89
N SER A 133 11.84 -5.42 -3.12
CA SER A 133 12.85 -6.48 -3.14
C SER A 133 12.32 -7.80 -2.60
N THR A 134 11.61 -7.78 -1.47
CA THR A 134 11.02 -9.00 -0.90
C THR A 134 9.97 -9.60 -1.81
N MET A 135 9.13 -8.77 -2.43
CA MET A 135 8.10 -9.22 -3.35
C MET A 135 8.71 -9.84 -4.62
N ALA A 136 9.78 -9.24 -5.15
CA ALA A 136 10.53 -9.78 -6.27
C ALA A 136 11.26 -11.10 -5.93
N LEU A 137 11.82 -11.22 -4.71
CA LEU A 137 12.46 -12.46 -4.23
C LEU A 137 11.44 -13.61 -4.10
N VAL A 138 10.24 -13.33 -3.59
CA VAL A 138 9.16 -14.34 -3.52
C VAL A 138 8.83 -14.86 -4.92
N LYS A 139 8.76 -13.97 -5.92
CA LYS A 139 8.53 -14.36 -7.32
C LYS A 139 9.70 -15.18 -7.89
N THR A 140 10.95 -14.81 -7.60
CA THR A 140 12.14 -15.54 -8.11
C THR A 140 12.17 -16.99 -7.62
N TYR A 141 11.87 -17.21 -6.33
CA TYR A 141 12.18 -18.48 -5.67
C TYR A 141 11.00 -19.42 -5.52
N TYR A 142 9.78 -18.93 -5.71
CA TYR A 142 8.57 -19.75 -5.68
C TYR A 142 7.85 -19.70 -7.03
N GLU A 143 7.37 -20.85 -7.46
CA GLU A 143 6.61 -21.01 -8.69
C GLU A 143 5.20 -21.55 -8.41
N GLY A 144 4.26 -21.30 -9.33
CA GLY A 144 2.92 -21.87 -9.29
C GLY A 144 2.19 -21.66 -7.95
N LYS A 145 1.69 -22.75 -7.36
CA LYS A 145 0.92 -22.72 -6.11
C LYS A 145 1.74 -22.28 -4.90
N ASP A 146 3.03 -22.64 -4.86
CA ASP A 146 3.90 -22.25 -3.75
C ASP A 146 4.16 -20.73 -3.78
N ARG A 147 4.21 -20.13 -4.98
CA ARG A 147 4.28 -18.66 -5.13
C ARG A 147 3.04 -17.99 -4.57
N GLN A 148 1.86 -18.52 -4.90
CA GLN A 148 0.59 -17.98 -4.41
C GLN A 148 0.51 -18.07 -2.87
N ARG A 149 1.00 -19.18 -2.29
CA ARG A 149 1.13 -19.35 -0.84
C ARG A 149 2.11 -18.37 -0.22
N ALA A 150 3.26 -18.16 -0.84
CA ALA A 150 4.27 -17.22 -0.35
C ALA A 150 3.79 -15.76 -0.44
N LEU A 151 3.15 -15.38 -1.55
CA LEU A 151 2.54 -14.06 -1.74
C LEU A 151 1.40 -13.79 -0.77
N SER A 152 0.65 -14.81 -0.34
CA SER A 152 -0.40 -14.64 0.67
C SER A 152 0.20 -14.36 2.05
N PHE A 153 1.26 -15.07 2.46
CA PHE A 153 2.01 -14.77 3.67
C PHE A 153 2.60 -13.34 3.62
N TRP A 154 3.21 -12.98 2.48
CA TRP A 154 3.71 -11.62 2.26
C TRP A 154 2.57 -10.58 2.36
N SER A 155 1.40 -10.88 1.80
CA SER A 155 0.21 -10.01 1.85
C SER A 155 -0.36 -9.88 3.27
N ILE A 156 -0.29 -10.93 4.10
CA ILE A 156 -0.60 -10.85 5.54
C ILE A 156 0.31 -9.82 6.19
N GLY A 157 1.60 -9.85 5.90
CA GLY A 157 2.55 -8.87 6.43
C GLY A 157 2.29 -7.45 5.93
N SER A 158 1.93 -7.27 4.66
CA SER A 158 1.69 -5.93 4.09
C SER A 158 0.31 -5.37 4.46
N TRP A 159 -0.76 -6.02 4.01
CA TRP A 159 -2.12 -5.50 4.20
C TRP A 159 -2.63 -5.73 5.61
N GLY A 160 -2.42 -6.93 6.15
CA GLY A 160 -2.82 -7.29 7.51
C GLY A 160 -1.95 -6.65 8.60
N GLY A 161 -0.65 -6.49 8.32
CA GLY A 161 0.30 -5.88 9.24
C GLY A 161 -0.09 -4.46 9.62
N SER A 162 -0.64 -3.67 8.69
CA SER A 162 -1.11 -2.32 8.97
C SER A 162 -2.07 -2.27 10.16
N GLY A 163 -3.19 -2.99 10.13
CA GLY A 163 -4.16 -2.94 11.22
C GLY A 163 -3.64 -3.59 12.51
N PHE A 164 -2.84 -4.66 12.42
CA PHE A 164 -2.21 -5.27 13.61
C PHE A 164 -1.29 -4.26 14.32
N CYS A 165 -0.46 -3.56 13.54
CA CYS A 165 0.46 -2.55 14.06
C CYS A 165 -0.29 -1.33 14.62
N ALA A 166 -1.45 -0.95 14.08
CA ALA A 166 -2.28 0.09 14.67
C ALA A 166 -2.71 -0.29 16.11
N LEU A 167 -3.30 -1.47 16.28
CA LEU A 167 -3.71 -1.97 17.60
C LEU A 167 -2.52 -2.09 18.56
N PHE A 168 -1.43 -2.69 18.07
CA PHE A 168 -0.20 -2.85 18.82
C PHE A 168 0.37 -1.51 19.30
N GLY A 169 0.41 -0.50 18.43
CA GLY A 169 0.90 0.84 18.76
C GLY A 169 0.08 1.53 19.85
N GLY A 170 -1.25 1.39 19.79
CA GLY A 170 -2.15 1.91 20.82
C GLY A 170 -1.93 1.25 22.19
N LEU A 171 -1.81 -0.09 22.21
CA LEU A 171 -1.55 -0.84 23.45
C LEU A 171 -0.20 -0.46 24.07
N MET A 172 0.86 -0.36 23.25
CA MET A 172 2.19 0.02 23.71
C MET A 172 2.21 1.46 24.23
N ALA A 173 1.47 2.38 23.61
CA ALA A 173 1.33 3.77 24.06
C ALA A 173 0.78 3.88 25.49
N THR A 174 -0.17 3.00 25.84
CA THR A 174 -0.83 2.96 27.15
C THR A 174 -0.13 2.08 28.19
N SER A 175 0.87 1.31 27.77
CA SER A 175 1.57 0.37 28.64
C SER A 175 2.71 1.02 29.41
N PHE A 176 3.12 0.41 30.53
CA PHE A 176 4.29 0.84 31.33
C PHE A 176 5.61 0.83 30.54
N LEU A 177 5.69 0.12 29.41
CA LEU A 177 6.89 0.04 28.55
C LEU A 177 7.11 1.30 27.69
N GLY A 178 6.08 2.13 27.54
CA GLY A 178 6.12 3.37 26.75
C GLY A 178 6.30 3.16 25.24
N TRP A 179 6.23 4.25 24.49
CA TRP A 179 6.29 4.23 23.01
C TRP A 179 7.64 3.78 22.44
N ARG A 180 8.74 3.99 23.18
CA ARG A 180 10.10 3.61 22.75
C ARG A 180 10.26 2.09 22.55
N SER A 181 9.51 1.30 23.30
CA SER A 181 9.50 -0.17 23.19
C SER A 181 9.18 -0.68 21.79
N ILE A 182 8.33 0.04 21.04
CA ILE A 182 7.95 -0.31 19.67
C ILE A 182 9.17 -0.34 18.74
N PHE A 183 10.07 0.63 18.90
CA PHE A 183 11.29 0.73 18.08
C PHE A 183 12.33 -0.31 18.49
N TRP A 184 12.42 -0.65 19.77
CA TRP A 184 13.24 -1.77 20.24
C TRP A 184 12.73 -3.11 19.69
N ILE A 185 11.42 -3.33 19.72
CA ILE A 185 10.81 -4.53 19.13
C ILE A 185 11.04 -4.55 17.62
N SER A 186 10.92 -3.41 16.94
CA SER A 186 11.25 -3.29 15.52
C SER A 186 12.69 -3.69 15.20
N ILE A 187 13.66 -3.29 16.04
CA ILE A 187 15.05 -3.71 15.93
C ILE A 187 15.18 -5.23 16.10
N VAL A 188 14.55 -5.80 17.12
CA VAL A 188 14.57 -7.25 17.38
C VAL A 188 14.01 -8.03 16.18
N LEU A 189 12.85 -7.62 15.65
CA LEU A 189 12.25 -8.24 14.47
C LEU A 189 13.14 -8.12 13.23
N SER A 190 13.82 -6.99 13.05
CA SER A 190 14.77 -6.77 11.96
C SER A 190 15.98 -7.70 12.07
N VAL A 191 16.52 -7.90 13.29
CA VAL A 191 17.64 -8.80 13.53
C VAL A 191 17.24 -10.25 13.30
N ILE A 192 16.05 -10.65 13.74
CA ILE A 192 15.50 -11.98 13.48
C ILE A 192 15.31 -12.18 11.97
N ALA A 193 14.75 -11.20 11.26
CA ALA A 193 14.60 -11.24 9.81
C ALA A 193 15.96 -11.42 9.12
N LEU A 194 16.98 -10.64 9.49
CA LEU A 194 18.34 -10.81 8.96
C LEU A 194 18.86 -12.23 9.20
N PHE A 195 18.65 -12.79 10.40
CA PHE A 195 19.09 -14.14 10.75
C PHE A 195 18.39 -15.21 9.89
N LEU A 196 17.06 -15.13 9.76
CA LEU A 196 16.26 -16.08 8.98
C LEU A 196 16.53 -15.98 7.46
N LEU A 197 16.94 -14.82 6.99
CA LEU A 197 17.27 -14.57 5.58
C LEU A 197 18.76 -14.83 5.27
N ARG A 198 19.57 -15.28 6.24
CA ARG A 198 20.97 -15.65 6.00
C ARG A 198 21.05 -16.82 5.03
N GLY A 199 22.02 -16.76 4.12
CA GLY A 199 22.23 -17.79 3.11
C GLY A 199 21.24 -17.74 1.95
N THR A 200 20.41 -16.69 1.84
CA THR A 200 19.64 -16.44 0.61
C THR A 200 20.63 -16.19 -0.54
N PRO A 201 20.60 -16.98 -1.64
CA PRO A 201 21.43 -16.74 -2.79
C PRO A 201 21.12 -15.38 -3.39
N GLU A 202 22.11 -14.74 -3.99
CA GLU A 202 21.83 -13.46 -4.66
C GLU A 202 20.97 -13.68 -5.91
N SER A 203 20.03 -12.76 -6.15
CA SER A 203 19.18 -12.73 -7.33
C SER A 203 19.32 -11.38 -8.02
N LYS A 204 19.80 -11.38 -9.27
CA LYS A 204 20.00 -10.18 -10.10
C LYS A 204 19.34 -10.37 -11.46
N ALA A 205 18.85 -9.29 -12.04
CA ALA A 205 18.43 -9.27 -13.43
C ALA A 205 19.68 -9.32 -14.33
N ALA A 206 19.91 -10.48 -14.97
CA ALA A 206 21.08 -10.69 -15.84
C ALA A 206 21.18 -9.65 -16.96
N ALA A 207 20.03 -9.22 -17.51
CA ALA A 207 19.96 -8.21 -18.57
C ALA A 207 20.36 -6.80 -18.12
N ARG A 208 20.25 -6.47 -16.82
CA ARG A 208 20.50 -5.12 -16.29
C ARG A 208 21.86 -4.96 -15.59
N ALA A 209 22.66 -6.01 -15.53
CA ALA A 209 23.92 -6.03 -14.76
C ALA A 209 25.03 -5.11 -15.30
N GLY A 210 24.88 -4.54 -16.51
CA GLY A 210 25.88 -3.66 -17.16
C GLY A 210 25.39 -2.27 -17.58
N GLY A 211 24.13 -1.90 -17.32
CA GLY A 211 23.54 -0.64 -17.77
C GLY A 211 23.89 0.58 -16.89
N THR A 212 24.01 1.77 -17.50
CA THR A 212 24.18 3.04 -16.76
C THR A 212 22.90 3.42 -16.01
N PHE A 213 23.00 3.89 -14.76
CA PHE A 213 21.83 4.25 -13.95
C PHE A 213 21.21 5.56 -14.44
N ASP A 214 19.90 5.56 -14.67
CA ASP A 214 19.20 6.75 -15.16
C ASP A 214 18.86 7.72 -14.02
N TRP A 215 19.85 8.53 -13.69
CA TRP A 215 19.71 9.63 -12.72
C TRP A 215 18.71 10.70 -13.19
N GLY A 216 18.56 10.90 -14.51
CA GLY A 216 17.64 11.89 -15.07
C GLY A 216 16.18 11.48 -14.86
N GLY A 217 15.85 10.24 -15.20
CA GLY A 217 14.54 9.64 -14.91
C GLY A 217 14.24 9.62 -13.41
N LEU A 218 15.24 9.29 -12.58
CA LEU A 218 15.09 9.34 -11.13
C LEU A 218 14.72 10.74 -10.62
N ILE A 219 15.52 11.76 -10.96
CA ILE A 219 15.32 13.13 -10.43
C ILE A 219 13.97 13.68 -10.87
N THR A 220 13.59 13.45 -12.13
CA THR A 220 12.31 13.93 -12.66
C THR A 220 11.11 13.21 -12.04
N LEU A 221 11.19 11.89 -11.80
CA LEU A 221 10.17 11.15 -11.05
C LEU A 221 10.04 11.64 -9.61
N VAL A 222 11.16 11.87 -8.92
CA VAL A 222 11.19 12.39 -7.54
C VAL A 222 10.51 13.75 -7.48
N ILE A 223 10.86 14.67 -8.40
CA ILE A 223 10.27 16.01 -8.46
C ILE A 223 8.75 15.91 -8.72
N ALA A 224 8.33 15.07 -9.66
CA ALA A 224 6.91 14.90 -9.98
C ALA A 224 6.12 14.40 -8.77
N LEU A 225 6.59 13.34 -8.11
CA LEU A 225 5.91 12.76 -6.95
C LEU A 225 5.93 13.69 -5.73
N LEU A 226 7.03 14.41 -5.50
CA LEU A 226 7.14 15.37 -4.40
C LEU A 226 6.20 16.56 -4.60
N ALA A 227 6.21 17.17 -5.79
CA ALA A 227 5.34 18.30 -6.11
C ALA A 227 3.86 17.90 -6.00
N LEU A 228 3.50 16.71 -6.50
CA LEU A 228 2.15 16.16 -6.39
C LEU A 228 1.74 15.94 -4.94
N ASN A 229 2.62 15.33 -4.13
CA ASN A 229 2.35 15.09 -2.72
C ASN A 229 2.17 16.40 -1.95
N VAL A 230 3.00 17.41 -2.20
CA VAL A 230 2.87 18.73 -1.55
C VAL A 230 1.57 19.41 -1.97
N TYR A 231 1.22 19.37 -3.26
CA TYR A 231 -0.06 19.92 -3.73
C TYR A 231 -1.27 19.28 -3.04
N ILE A 232 -1.27 17.95 -2.94
CA ILE A 232 -2.37 17.21 -2.32
C ILE A 232 -2.45 17.45 -0.81
N SER A 233 -1.31 17.38 -0.12
CA SER A 233 -1.26 17.46 1.35
C SER A 233 -1.44 18.88 1.89
N GLN A 234 -0.86 19.86 1.21
CA GLN A 234 -0.87 21.26 1.64
C GLN A 234 -1.86 22.12 0.85
N GLY A 235 -2.52 21.58 -0.18
CA GLY A 235 -3.55 22.26 -0.96
C GLY A 235 -4.63 22.97 -0.13
N PRO A 236 -5.14 22.40 0.98
CA PRO A 236 -6.08 23.10 1.86
C PRO A 236 -5.53 24.37 2.51
N LEU A 237 -4.22 24.44 2.77
CA LEU A 237 -3.55 25.58 3.43
C LEU A 237 -3.06 26.62 2.41
N ILE A 238 -2.48 26.16 1.31
CA ILE A 238 -1.90 27.00 0.25
C ILE A 238 -3.00 27.55 -0.68
N GLY A 239 -4.18 26.91 -0.69
CA GLY A 239 -5.26 27.16 -1.61
C GLY A 239 -5.02 26.45 -2.95
N TRP A 240 -5.94 25.57 -3.33
CA TRP A 240 -5.83 24.74 -4.54
C TRP A 240 -5.60 25.54 -5.83
N LEU A 241 -6.24 26.72 -5.94
CA LEU A 241 -6.15 27.61 -7.11
C LEU A 241 -5.22 28.81 -6.91
N SER A 242 -4.42 28.84 -5.85
CA SER A 242 -3.42 29.90 -5.68
C SER A 242 -2.29 29.72 -6.69
N TRP A 243 -1.53 30.78 -6.95
CA TRP A 243 -0.34 30.72 -7.82
C TRP A 243 0.65 29.63 -7.39
N ALA A 244 0.78 29.39 -6.07
CA ALA A 244 1.60 28.33 -5.53
C ALA A 244 1.01 26.92 -5.79
N GLY A 245 -0.30 26.75 -5.63
CA GLY A 245 -0.99 25.49 -5.98
C GLY A 245 -0.87 25.16 -7.47
N ILE A 246 -1.15 26.15 -8.33
CA ILE A 246 -0.99 26.03 -9.79
C ILE A 246 0.47 25.77 -10.17
N GLY A 247 1.43 26.40 -9.48
CA GLY A 247 2.86 26.14 -9.66
C GLY A 247 3.22 24.68 -9.35
N LEU A 248 2.73 24.12 -8.25
CA LEU A 248 2.99 22.73 -7.86
C LEU A 248 2.40 21.72 -8.86
N ILE A 249 1.17 21.94 -9.34
CA ILE A 249 0.60 21.06 -10.36
C ILE A 249 1.32 21.20 -11.70
N ALA A 250 1.74 22.42 -12.09
CA ALA A 250 2.54 22.64 -13.29
C ALA A 250 3.89 21.92 -13.22
N VAL A 251 4.61 22.03 -12.08
CA VAL A 251 5.85 21.30 -11.84
C VAL A 251 5.62 19.79 -11.91
N THR A 252 4.52 19.29 -11.32
CA THR A 252 4.17 17.87 -11.39
C THR A 252 3.99 17.41 -12.83
N VAL A 253 3.19 18.13 -13.63
CA VAL A 253 2.90 17.78 -15.02
C VAL A 253 4.17 17.85 -15.86
N VAL A 254 4.94 18.93 -15.76
CA VAL A 254 6.20 19.09 -16.52
C VAL A 254 7.21 18.01 -16.13
N ALA A 255 7.43 17.77 -14.84
CA ALA A 255 8.36 16.74 -14.39
C ALA A 255 7.91 15.33 -14.81
N ALA A 256 6.61 15.04 -14.79
CA ALA A 256 6.08 13.78 -15.31
C ALA A 256 6.26 13.65 -16.83
N LEU A 257 6.02 14.70 -17.61
CA LEU A 257 6.23 14.69 -19.06
C LEU A 257 7.71 14.50 -19.41
N VAL A 258 8.61 15.21 -18.73
CA VAL A 258 10.06 15.05 -18.89
C VAL A 258 10.47 13.64 -18.47
N PHE A 259 9.93 13.12 -17.38
CA PHE A 259 10.15 11.73 -16.96
C PHE A 259 9.77 10.75 -18.07
N PHE A 260 8.55 10.81 -18.60
CA PHE A 260 8.11 9.95 -19.70
C PHE A 260 8.97 10.10 -20.96
N TRP A 261 9.42 11.31 -21.28
CA TRP A 261 10.29 11.56 -22.42
C TRP A 261 11.68 10.93 -22.25
N ILE A 262 12.30 11.08 -21.07
CA ILE A 262 13.59 10.43 -20.75
C ILE A 262 13.42 8.90 -20.82
N GLU A 263 12.35 8.41 -20.21
CA GLU A 263 12.08 6.99 -20.04
C GLU A 263 11.83 6.25 -21.35
N THR A 264 11.14 6.91 -22.28
CA THR A 264 10.87 6.36 -23.62
C THR A 264 12.07 6.47 -24.55
N SER A 265 13.04 7.34 -24.25
CA SER A 265 14.23 7.57 -25.07
C SER A 265 15.45 6.76 -24.62
N ARG A 266 15.50 6.30 -23.36
CA ARG A 266 16.61 5.54 -22.79
C ARG A 266 16.51 4.04 -23.09
N HIS A 267 17.68 3.39 -23.22
CA HIS A 267 17.78 1.93 -23.41
C HIS A 267 17.57 1.14 -22.11
N ASP A 268 17.95 1.72 -20.95
CA ASP A 268 17.80 1.14 -19.61
C ASP A 268 16.93 2.03 -18.69
N PRO A 269 15.61 2.11 -18.97
CA PRO A 269 14.64 2.87 -18.17
C PRO A 269 14.59 2.44 -16.68
N VAL A 270 14.28 3.38 -15.77
CA VAL A 270 13.97 3.15 -14.35
C VAL A 270 12.64 2.38 -14.18
N LEU A 271 11.64 2.74 -14.96
CA LEU A 271 10.31 2.20 -15.17
C LEU A 271 10.15 1.67 -16.61
N ASN A 272 10.16 0.34 -16.75
CA ASN A 272 9.83 -0.27 -18.02
C ASN A 272 8.32 -0.18 -18.31
N VAL A 273 7.88 0.91 -18.95
CA VAL A 273 6.48 1.15 -19.33
C VAL A 273 5.90 0.06 -20.24
N LYS A 274 6.75 -0.75 -20.89
CA LYS A 274 6.29 -1.89 -21.71
C LYS A 274 5.59 -2.95 -20.86
N LEU A 275 5.80 -2.99 -19.54
CA LEU A 275 5.05 -3.84 -18.62
C LEU A 275 3.54 -3.59 -18.69
N PHE A 276 3.11 -2.35 -18.95
CA PHE A 276 1.69 -2.01 -19.12
C PHE A 276 1.08 -2.51 -20.43
N ARG A 277 1.88 -3.02 -21.39
CA ARG A 277 1.34 -3.73 -22.56
C ARG A 277 0.71 -5.06 -22.16
N ASN A 278 1.10 -5.62 -21.01
CA ASN A 278 0.42 -6.77 -20.42
C ASN A 278 -0.86 -6.28 -19.73
N SER A 279 -2.01 -6.62 -20.31
CA SER A 279 -3.31 -6.19 -19.79
C SER A 279 -3.55 -6.64 -18.35
N THR A 280 -3.08 -7.84 -17.96
CA THR A 280 -3.19 -8.33 -16.58
C THR A 280 -2.41 -7.44 -15.60
N PHE A 281 -1.19 -7.04 -15.97
CA PHE A 281 -0.36 -6.16 -15.14
C PHE A 281 -0.98 -4.77 -15.01
N ALA A 282 -1.41 -4.18 -16.13
CA ALA A 282 -2.06 -2.87 -16.15
C ALA A 282 -3.34 -2.89 -15.31
N GLY A 283 -4.15 -3.94 -15.45
CA GLY A 283 -5.36 -4.19 -14.68
C GLY A 283 -5.13 -4.26 -13.19
N ALA A 284 -4.25 -5.16 -12.76
CA ALA A 284 -3.93 -5.36 -11.35
C ALA A 284 -3.34 -4.09 -10.71
N THR A 285 -2.49 -3.35 -11.45
CA THR A 285 -1.91 -2.09 -10.97
C THR A 285 -2.96 -0.99 -10.84
N MET A 286 -3.83 -0.83 -11.84
CA MET A 286 -4.91 0.16 -11.83
C MET A 286 -5.95 -0.13 -10.74
N SER A 287 -6.41 -1.38 -10.62
CA SER A 287 -7.35 -1.74 -9.57
C SER A 287 -6.72 -1.60 -8.18
N ASN A 288 -5.42 -1.86 -8.05
CA ASN A 288 -4.69 -1.68 -6.80
C ASN A 288 -4.58 -0.20 -6.42
N PHE A 289 -4.33 0.70 -7.38
CA PHE A 289 -4.40 2.14 -7.16
C PHE A 289 -5.78 2.56 -6.64
N LEU A 290 -6.85 2.15 -7.33
CA LEU A 290 -8.23 2.54 -7.01
C LEU A 290 -8.72 1.99 -5.66
N LEU A 291 -8.44 0.71 -5.36
CA LEU A 291 -8.82 0.11 -4.06
C LEU A 291 -8.03 0.69 -2.90
N ASN A 292 -6.74 1.01 -3.08
CA ASN A 292 -6.01 1.75 -2.05
C ASN A 292 -6.57 3.16 -1.88
N GLY A 293 -7.00 3.82 -2.96
CA GLY A 293 -7.70 5.10 -2.85
C GLY A 293 -8.97 5.03 -2.02
N ALA A 294 -9.71 3.93 -2.12
CA ALA A 294 -10.93 3.69 -1.35
C ALA A 294 -10.70 3.65 0.18
N ALA A 295 -9.44 3.57 0.64
CA ALA A 295 -9.08 3.71 2.06
C ALA A 295 -9.49 5.06 2.66
N GLY A 296 -9.76 6.08 1.83
CA GLY A 296 -10.40 7.33 2.27
C GLY A 296 -11.70 7.12 3.06
N THR A 297 -12.39 5.99 2.82
CA THR A 297 -13.61 5.59 3.56
C THR A 297 -13.37 5.50 5.06
N LEU A 298 -12.22 4.97 5.49
CA LEU A 298 -11.88 4.87 6.92
C LEU A 298 -11.75 6.27 7.53
N ILE A 299 -11.04 7.18 6.86
CA ILE A 299 -10.81 8.53 7.39
C ILE A 299 -12.12 9.32 7.48
N VAL A 300 -12.93 9.30 6.41
CA VAL A 300 -14.21 10.04 6.39
C VAL A 300 -15.19 9.47 7.40
N SER A 301 -15.35 8.14 7.45
CA SER A 301 -16.28 7.48 8.39
C SER A 301 -15.88 7.70 9.85
N LEU A 302 -14.59 7.59 10.18
CA LEU A 302 -14.08 7.79 11.53
C LEU A 302 -14.19 9.26 11.96
N GLY A 303 -13.85 10.20 11.08
CA GLY A 303 -14.02 11.62 11.32
C GLY A 303 -15.49 11.99 11.55
N LEU A 304 -16.39 11.41 10.74
CA LEU A 304 -17.82 11.63 10.89
C LEU A 304 -18.32 11.16 12.25
N VAL A 305 -18.01 9.94 12.71
CA VAL A 305 -18.48 9.48 14.03
C VAL A 305 -17.86 10.26 15.18
N GLN A 306 -16.61 10.73 15.06
CA GLN A 306 -16.00 11.55 16.11
C GLN A 306 -16.72 12.89 16.26
N VAL A 307 -17.03 13.56 15.15
CA VAL A 307 -17.67 14.90 15.18
C VAL A 307 -19.19 14.79 15.36
N ALA A 308 -19.85 13.89 14.62
CA ALA A 308 -21.32 13.78 14.60
C ALA A 308 -21.88 13.02 15.81
N ALA A 309 -21.15 12.00 16.30
CA ALA A 309 -21.59 11.17 17.42
C ALA A 309 -20.88 11.52 18.74
N GLY A 310 -19.95 12.48 18.74
CA GLY A 310 -19.14 12.82 19.90
C GLY A 310 -18.29 11.66 20.40
N MET A 311 -18.03 10.67 19.55
CA MET A 311 -17.24 9.49 19.92
C MET A 311 -15.79 9.90 20.15
N SER A 312 -15.18 9.34 21.19
CA SER A 312 -13.74 9.53 21.39
C SER A 312 -12.95 8.86 20.26
N SER A 313 -11.70 9.29 20.05
CA SER A 313 -10.81 8.68 19.06
C SER A 313 -10.66 7.17 19.30
N LEU A 314 -10.61 6.74 20.57
CA LEU A 314 -10.56 5.32 20.93
C LEU A 314 -11.85 4.59 20.50
N GLN A 315 -13.02 5.12 20.83
CA GLN A 315 -14.30 4.50 20.48
C GLN A 315 -14.47 4.38 18.96
N SER A 316 -14.11 5.41 18.20
CA SER A 316 -14.16 5.36 16.73
C SER A 316 -13.16 4.32 16.18
N GLY A 317 -11.95 4.24 16.75
CA GLY A 317 -10.95 3.24 16.37
C GLY A 317 -11.42 1.81 16.58
N LEU A 318 -12.18 1.53 17.65
CA LEU A 318 -12.75 0.21 17.92
C LEU A 318 -13.68 -0.28 16.80
N LEU A 319 -14.30 0.62 16.04
CA LEU A 319 -15.13 0.24 14.88
C LEU A 319 -14.31 -0.47 13.79
N THR A 320 -13.00 -0.19 13.70
CA THR A 320 -12.09 -0.81 12.71
C THR A 320 -11.58 -2.19 13.12
N LEU A 321 -11.90 -2.68 14.32
CA LEU A 321 -11.47 -4.02 14.76
C LEU A 321 -12.01 -5.12 13.84
N GLY A 322 -13.26 -4.99 13.38
CA GLY A 322 -13.86 -5.92 12.43
C GLY A 322 -13.09 -5.99 11.12
N TYR A 323 -12.66 -4.83 10.60
CA TYR A 323 -11.78 -4.73 9.42
C TYR A 323 -10.47 -5.50 9.62
N LEU A 324 -9.79 -5.30 10.74
CA LEU A 324 -8.52 -5.97 11.06
C LEU A 324 -8.67 -7.49 11.15
N ILE A 325 -9.66 -7.97 11.92
CA ILE A 325 -9.88 -9.41 12.10
C ILE A 325 -10.27 -10.05 10.77
N ALA A 326 -11.15 -9.39 10.01
CA ALA A 326 -11.59 -9.87 8.71
C ALA A 326 -10.44 -9.96 7.71
N ILE A 327 -9.62 -8.92 7.55
CA ILE A 327 -8.54 -8.96 6.55
C ILE A 327 -7.51 -10.04 6.88
N LEU A 328 -7.10 -10.17 8.15
CA LEU A 328 -6.14 -11.19 8.56
C LEU A 328 -6.66 -12.62 8.37
N SER A 329 -7.94 -12.85 8.68
CA SER A 329 -8.55 -14.19 8.55
C SER A 329 -8.83 -14.57 7.09
N THR A 330 -9.08 -13.60 6.20
CA THR A 330 -9.54 -13.87 4.84
C THR A 330 -8.46 -13.82 3.76
N ILE A 331 -7.26 -13.28 4.02
CA ILE A 331 -6.15 -13.28 3.03
C ILE A 331 -5.83 -14.70 2.51
N ARG A 332 -5.92 -15.71 3.39
CA ARG A 332 -5.75 -17.13 3.01
C ARG A 332 -6.89 -17.69 2.20
N VAL A 333 -8.10 -17.21 2.46
CA VAL A 333 -9.25 -17.58 1.64
C VAL A 333 -9.06 -17.02 0.24
N GLY A 334 -8.60 -15.77 0.11
CA GLY A 334 -8.23 -15.16 -1.18
C GLY A 334 -7.21 -15.99 -1.97
N GLU A 335 -6.19 -16.53 -1.30
CA GLU A 335 -5.22 -17.46 -1.92
C GLU A 335 -5.89 -18.74 -2.46
N LYS A 336 -6.76 -19.39 -1.66
CA LYS A 336 -7.47 -20.59 -2.10
C LYS A 336 -8.43 -20.29 -3.25
N LEU A 337 -9.05 -19.12 -3.24
CA LEU A 337 -9.92 -18.66 -4.32
C LEU A 337 -9.12 -18.41 -5.61
N LEU A 338 -7.93 -17.81 -5.52
CA LEU A 338 -6.97 -17.66 -6.62
C LEU A 338 -6.63 -19.03 -7.24
N GLN A 339 -6.25 -20.00 -6.41
CA GLN A 339 -5.89 -21.35 -6.86
C GLN A 339 -7.05 -22.08 -7.57
N ARG A 340 -8.30 -21.79 -7.18
CA ARG A 340 -9.49 -22.48 -7.69
C ARG A 340 -10.12 -21.80 -8.89
N PHE A 341 -10.13 -20.47 -8.93
CA PHE A 341 -10.90 -19.67 -9.88
C PHE A 341 -10.07 -18.74 -10.76
N GLY A 342 -8.74 -18.73 -10.59
CA GLY A 342 -7.86 -17.77 -11.24
C GLY A 342 -7.90 -16.39 -10.57
N PRO A 343 -7.11 -15.41 -11.05
CA PRO A 343 -7.00 -14.10 -10.41
C PRO A 343 -8.24 -13.21 -10.59
N LYS A 344 -8.90 -13.26 -11.76
CA LYS A 344 -9.99 -12.35 -12.12
C LYS A 344 -11.17 -12.38 -11.15
N ARG A 345 -11.73 -13.56 -10.90
CA ARG A 345 -12.98 -13.69 -10.12
C ARG A 345 -12.80 -13.30 -8.65
N PRO A 346 -11.75 -13.76 -7.94
CA PRO A 346 -11.47 -13.33 -6.58
C PRO A 346 -11.23 -11.82 -6.48
N MET A 347 -10.56 -11.20 -7.45
CA MET A 347 -10.39 -9.74 -7.48
C MET A 347 -11.74 -9.02 -7.62
N ILE A 348 -12.64 -9.49 -8.49
CA ILE A 348 -13.99 -8.92 -8.65
C ILE A 348 -14.81 -9.12 -7.37
N TRP A 349 -14.85 -10.33 -6.81
CA TRP A 349 -15.58 -10.62 -5.58
C TRP A 349 -15.06 -9.81 -4.40
N GLY A 350 -13.75 -9.75 -4.22
CA GLY A 350 -13.11 -8.95 -3.17
C GLY A 350 -13.46 -7.46 -3.30
N SER A 351 -13.34 -6.91 -4.51
CA SER A 351 -13.71 -5.52 -4.78
C SER A 351 -15.21 -5.26 -4.56
N ALA A 352 -16.08 -6.18 -4.98
CA ALA A 352 -17.52 -6.05 -4.79
C ALA A 352 -17.92 -6.11 -3.31
N ILE A 353 -17.36 -7.04 -2.53
CA ILE A 353 -17.59 -7.13 -1.08
C ILE A 353 -17.08 -5.86 -0.38
N ALA A 354 -15.92 -5.36 -0.78
CA ALA A 354 -15.39 -4.09 -0.29
C ALA A 354 -16.32 -2.92 -0.63
N GLY A 355 -16.84 -2.88 -1.86
CA GLY A 355 -17.82 -1.89 -2.32
C GLY A 355 -19.12 -1.93 -1.52
N VAL A 356 -19.66 -3.11 -1.22
CA VAL A 356 -20.83 -3.25 -0.33
C VAL A 356 -20.51 -2.71 1.06
N GLY A 357 -19.32 -3.00 1.59
CA GLY A 357 -18.88 -2.45 2.88
C GLY A 357 -18.85 -0.92 2.89
N ILE A 358 -18.28 -0.32 1.84
CA ILE A 358 -18.25 1.13 1.64
C ILE A 358 -19.67 1.71 1.49
N LEU A 359 -20.54 1.03 0.73
CA LEU A 359 -21.93 1.43 0.55
C LEU A 359 -22.68 1.47 1.88
N LEU A 360 -22.49 0.47 2.76
CA LEU A 360 -23.09 0.48 4.10
C LEU A 360 -22.58 1.65 4.94
N THR A 361 -21.28 1.95 4.90
CA THR A 361 -20.72 3.13 5.59
C THR A 361 -21.21 4.45 5.00
N SER A 362 -21.67 4.48 3.74
CA SER A 362 -22.22 5.69 3.11
C SER A 362 -23.63 6.04 3.59
N MET A 363 -24.32 5.13 4.31
CA MET A 363 -25.69 5.30 4.81
C MET A 363 -25.75 6.24 6.04
N THR A 364 -25.11 7.41 5.94
CA THR A 364 -25.03 8.40 7.02
C THR A 364 -26.38 8.99 7.39
N PHE A 365 -27.42 8.75 6.59
CA PHE A 365 -28.79 9.22 6.80
C PHE A 365 -29.58 8.46 7.87
N THR A 366 -29.04 7.35 8.40
CA THR A 366 -29.67 6.55 9.47
C THR A 366 -29.44 7.12 10.87
N LEU A 367 -30.17 6.62 11.88
CA LEU A 367 -29.94 6.96 13.28
C LEU A 367 -28.51 6.59 13.73
N ILE A 368 -27.97 7.30 14.72
CA ILE A 368 -26.59 7.14 15.19
C ILE A 368 -26.24 5.70 15.59
N GLY A 369 -27.11 5.02 16.35
CA GLY A 369 -26.88 3.62 16.75
C GLY A 369 -26.90 2.66 15.56
N GLN A 370 -27.80 2.88 14.60
CA GLN A 370 -27.86 2.09 13.36
C GLN A 370 -26.62 2.33 12.50
N TYR A 371 -26.19 3.59 12.39
CA TYR A 371 -25.00 3.96 11.62
C TYR A 371 -23.73 3.31 12.19
N ILE A 372 -23.59 3.25 13.51
CA ILE A 372 -22.48 2.54 14.17
C ILE A 372 -22.47 1.07 13.79
N VAL A 373 -23.63 0.39 13.86
CA VAL A 373 -23.76 -1.02 13.45
C VAL A 373 -23.41 -1.21 11.97
N LEU A 374 -23.95 -0.36 11.09
CA LEU A 374 -23.63 -0.37 9.67
C LEU A 374 -22.14 -0.12 9.40
N THR A 375 -21.50 0.73 10.20
CA THR A 375 -20.07 1.01 10.09
C THR A 375 -19.23 -0.19 10.49
N VAL A 376 -19.58 -0.88 11.58
CA VAL A 376 -18.88 -2.10 12.01
C VAL A 376 -19.02 -3.21 10.96
N ILE A 377 -20.24 -3.44 10.46
CA ILE A 377 -20.48 -4.43 9.40
C ILE A 377 -19.75 -4.01 8.12
N GLY A 378 -19.83 -2.73 7.75
CA GLY A 378 -19.23 -2.19 6.55
C GLY A 378 -17.71 -2.31 6.54
N PHE A 379 -17.04 -1.95 7.65
CA PHE A 379 -15.60 -2.14 7.82
C PHE A 379 -15.20 -3.61 7.84
N THR A 380 -16.01 -4.48 8.45
CA THR A 380 -15.77 -5.94 8.41
C THR A 380 -15.81 -6.44 6.97
N LEU A 381 -16.85 -6.09 6.20
CA LEU A 381 -16.93 -6.45 4.78
C LEU A 381 -15.78 -5.84 3.96
N PHE A 382 -15.39 -4.60 4.25
CA PHE A 382 -14.23 -3.97 3.62
C PHE A 382 -12.95 -4.79 3.84
N GLY A 383 -12.73 -5.28 5.07
CA GLY A 383 -11.62 -6.17 5.40
C GLY A 383 -11.69 -7.53 4.68
N ILE A 384 -12.87 -8.16 4.63
CA ILE A 384 -13.10 -9.41 3.88
C ILE A 384 -12.78 -9.21 2.39
N GLY A 385 -13.28 -8.11 1.81
CA GLY A 385 -13.10 -7.77 0.42
C GLY A 385 -11.62 -7.60 0.06
N LEU A 386 -10.87 -6.83 0.86
CA LEU A 386 -9.44 -6.67 0.67
C LEU A 386 -8.67 -7.98 0.88
N GLY A 387 -9.08 -8.83 1.82
CA GLY A 387 -8.46 -10.15 2.01
C GLY A 387 -8.63 -11.06 0.79
N PHE A 388 -9.80 -11.02 0.14
CA PHE A 388 -10.03 -11.75 -1.10
C PHE A 388 -9.29 -11.15 -2.29
N TYR A 389 -9.01 -9.85 -2.26
CA TYR A 389 -8.36 -9.12 -3.35
C TYR A 389 -6.82 -9.14 -3.31
N ALA A 390 -6.22 -9.01 -2.13
CA ALA A 390 -4.80 -8.70 -1.95
C ALA A 390 -3.85 -9.72 -2.60
N THR A 391 -4.03 -11.02 -2.29
CA THR A 391 -3.20 -12.08 -2.86
C THR A 391 -3.41 -12.24 -4.37
N PRO A 392 -4.64 -12.36 -4.89
CA PRO A 392 -4.87 -12.46 -6.35
C PRO A 392 -4.34 -11.28 -7.14
N SER A 393 -4.52 -10.06 -6.66
CA SER A 393 -4.03 -8.84 -7.33
C SER A 393 -2.50 -8.84 -7.38
N THR A 394 -1.85 -9.19 -6.28
CA THR A 394 -0.38 -9.22 -6.20
C THR A 394 0.20 -10.33 -7.09
N ASP A 395 -0.42 -11.51 -7.13
CA ASP A 395 -0.01 -12.60 -8.04
C ASP A 395 -0.24 -12.20 -9.50
N ALA A 396 -1.39 -11.60 -9.85
CA ALA A 396 -1.68 -11.13 -11.21
C ALA A 396 -0.69 -10.07 -11.71
N ALA A 397 -0.21 -9.20 -10.82
CA ALA A 397 0.79 -8.19 -11.15
C ALA A 397 2.21 -8.78 -11.36
N LEU A 398 2.49 -10.00 -10.91
CA LEU A 398 3.84 -10.56 -10.96
C LEU A 398 3.94 -11.84 -11.80
N SER A 399 2.83 -12.51 -12.05
CA SER A 399 2.83 -13.87 -12.61
C SER A 399 3.45 -13.97 -13.99
N ASN A 400 3.21 -12.95 -14.81
CA ASN A 400 3.57 -12.90 -16.23
C ASN A 400 4.70 -11.89 -16.50
N VAL A 401 5.31 -11.35 -15.45
CA VAL A 401 6.47 -10.48 -15.56
C VAL A 401 7.70 -11.38 -15.72
N PRO A 402 8.64 -11.12 -16.64
CA PRO A 402 9.86 -11.90 -16.71
C PRO A 402 10.76 -11.68 -15.48
N ASP A 403 11.65 -12.62 -15.17
CA ASP A 403 12.41 -12.62 -13.91
C ASP A 403 13.44 -11.50 -13.81
N ASP A 404 13.81 -10.89 -14.92
CA ASP A 404 14.67 -9.70 -15.02
C ASP A 404 13.96 -8.38 -14.68
N GLU A 405 12.63 -8.37 -14.69
CA GLU A 405 11.80 -7.18 -14.47
C GLU A 405 10.98 -7.22 -13.17
N ALA A 406 11.18 -8.25 -12.35
CA ALA A 406 10.34 -8.45 -11.16
C ALA A 406 10.47 -7.34 -10.11
N GLY A 407 11.68 -6.79 -9.90
CA GLY A 407 11.90 -5.68 -8.95
C GLY A 407 11.24 -4.40 -9.44
N ALA A 408 11.40 -4.07 -10.71
CA ALA A 408 10.74 -2.92 -11.34
C ALA A 408 9.20 -3.04 -11.30
N ALA A 409 8.64 -4.19 -11.70
CA ALA A 409 7.20 -4.44 -11.63
C ALA A 409 6.66 -4.36 -10.20
N ALA A 410 7.39 -4.91 -9.23
CA ALA A 410 7.05 -4.83 -7.82
C ALA A 410 7.06 -3.39 -7.30
N GLY A 411 8.06 -2.60 -7.71
CA GLY A 411 8.16 -1.17 -7.42
C GLY A 411 6.97 -0.37 -7.95
N ILE A 412 6.60 -0.59 -9.22
CA ILE A 412 5.43 0.04 -9.85
C ILE A 412 4.15 -0.28 -9.08
N TYR A 413 3.93 -1.57 -8.82
CA TYR A 413 2.73 -2.02 -8.14
C TYR A 413 2.60 -1.39 -6.77
N LYS A 414 3.69 -1.30 -6.00
CA LYS A 414 3.68 -0.66 -4.69
C LYS A 414 3.59 0.86 -4.74
N MET A 415 4.21 1.51 -5.72
CA MET A 415 4.02 2.94 -5.95
C MET A 415 2.54 3.24 -6.21
N ALA A 416 1.88 2.45 -7.06
CA ALA A 416 0.46 2.59 -7.35
C ALA A 416 -0.41 2.45 -6.08
N SER A 417 -0.10 1.50 -5.19
CA SER A 417 -0.79 1.40 -3.89
C SER A 417 -0.65 2.68 -3.06
N SER A 418 0.59 3.17 -2.90
CA SER A 418 0.87 4.33 -2.05
C SER A 418 0.24 5.61 -2.60
N LEU A 419 0.36 5.83 -3.91
CA LEU A 419 -0.19 7.01 -4.58
C LEU A 419 -1.72 6.98 -4.57
N GLY A 420 -2.31 5.80 -4.81
CA GLY A 420 -3.75 5.57 -4.70
C GLY A 420 -4.27 5.95 -3.32
N ASN A 421 -3.66 5.41 -2.26
CA ASN A 421 -4.04 5.72 -0.87
C ASN A 421 -3.95 7.23 -0.57
N ALA A 422 -2.84 7.89 -0.92
CA ALA A 422 -2.65 9.31 -0.65
C ALA A 422 -3.68 10.19 -1.39
N MET A 423 -3.88 9.95 -2.68
CA MET A 423 -4.83 10.69 -3.51
C MET A 423 -6.27 10.44 -3.08
N GLY A 424 -6.64 9.17 -2.88
CA GLY A 424 -8.00 8.80 -2.50
C GLY A 424 -8.41 9.35 -1.15
N VAL A 425 -7.51 9.31 -0.16
CA VAL A 425 -7.72 9.94 1.16
C VAL A 425 -7.96 11.44 1.02
N ALA A 426 -7.09 12.14 0.28
CA ALA A 426 -7.17 13.59 0.18
C ALA A 426 -8.42 14.06 -0.59
N ILE A 427 -8.74 13.40 -1.71
CA ILE A 427 -9.95 13.71 -2.48
C ILE A 427 -11.20 13.41 -1.66
N SER A 428 -11.23 12.27 -0.95
CA SER A 428 -12.35 11.93 -0.05
C SER A 428 -12.56 12.98 1.04
N ALA A 429 -11.47 13.45 1.67
CA ALA A 429 -11.52 14.49 2.69
C ALA A 429 -11.93 15.86 2.11
N ALA A 430 -11.43 16.22 0.93
CA ALA A 430 -11.82 17.45 0.24
C ALA A 430 -13.31 17.44 -0.13
N LEU A 431 -13.83 16.33 -0.67
CA LEU A 431 -15.25 16.15 -0.96
C LEU A 431 -16.09 16.17 0.32
N TYR A 432 -15.62 15.53 1.39
CA TYR A 432 -16.26 15.55 2.70
C TYR A 432 -16.46 16.98 3.21
N VAL A 433 -15.43 17.83 3.12
CA VAL A 433 -15.50 19.23 3.55
C VAL A 433 -16.31 20.09 2.57
N ALA A 434 -16.09 19.93 1.26
CA ALA A 434 -16.80 20.72 0.25
C ALA A 434 -18.31 20.51 0.32
N ALA A 435 -18.77 19.26 0.49
CA ALA A 435 -20.20 18.95 0.58
C ALA A 435 -20.85 19.45 1.90
N GLN A 436 -20.07 19.78 2.95
CA GLN A 436 -20.60 20.42 4.16
C GLN A 436 -21.00 21.88 3.95
N SER A 437 -20.51 22.54 2.90
CA SER A 437 -20.86 23.93 2.58
C SER A 437 -22.27 24.07 1.99
N MET A 438 -22.93 22.96 1.67
CA MET A 438 -24.29 22.96 1.15
C MET A 438 -25.29 23.38 2.22
N ASP A 439 -26.23 24.22 1.83
CA ASP A 439 -27.22 24.80 2.73
C ASP A 439 -28.03 23.71 3.47
N PRO A 440 -28.02 23.68 4.82
CA PRO A 440 -28.72 22.66 5.60
C PRO A 440 -30.22 22.57 5.28
N ASP A 441 -30.89 23.68 4.99
CA ASP A 441 -32.34 23.67 4.72
C ASP A 441 -32.67 22.99 3.39
N THR A 442 -31.81 23.17 2.39
CA THR A 442 -31.88 22.43 1.13
C THR A 442 -31.75 20.92 1.36
N ILE A 443 -30.80 20.49 2.18
CA ILE A 443 -30.59 19.05 2.46
C ILE A 443 -31.80 18.46 3.24
N ARG A 444 -32.37 19.23 4.18
CA ARG A 444 -33.56 18.83 4.94
C ARG A 444 -34.78 18.65 4.04
N SER A 445 -34.92 19.50 3.02
CA SER A 445 -36.05 19.45 2.07
C SER A 445 -36.15 18.12 1.32
N TRP A 446 -35.03 17.39 1.16
CA TRP A 446 -35.02 16.09 0.50
C TRP A 446 -35.64 14.97 1.32
N GLY A 447 -35.86 15.18 2.63
CA GLY A 447 -36.49 14.18 3.51
C GLY A 447 -35.68 12.89 3.68
N LEU A 448 -34.39 12.89 3.31
CA LEU A 448 -33.54 11.68 3.32
C LEU A 448 -33.01 11.31 4.71
N PHE A 449 -32.76 12.30 5.57
CA PHE A 449 -32.07 12.11 6.86
C PHE A 449 -33.04 11.89 8.01
N VAL A 450 -32.81 10.84 8.80
CA VAL A 450 -33.64 10.48 9.96
C VAL A 450 -32.97 10.93 11.27
N GLY A 451 -33.77 11.26 12.27
CA GLY A 451 -33.33 11.59 13.63
C GLY A 451 -32.90 13.05 13.81
N ASN A 452 -31.89 13.30 14.64
CA ASN A 452 -31.35 14.64 14.83
C ASN A 452 -30.71 15.15 13.53
N GLN A 453 -31.20 16.28 13.01
CA GLN A 453 -30.75 16.92 11.77
C GLN A 453 -29.93 18.21 12.01
N GLN A 454 -29.48 18.47 13.24
CA GLN A 454 -28.57 19.58 13.55
C GLN A 454 -27.22 19.44 12.83
N ASN A 455 -26.78 18.20 12.57
CA ASN A 455 -25.54 17.86 11.88
C ASN A 455 -25.78 17.33 10.45
N VAL A 456 -26.88 17.72 9.80
CA VAL A 456 -27.27 17.17 8.48
C VAL A 456 -26.24 17.43 7.38
N ALA A 457 -25.63 18.63 7.34
CA ALA A 457 -24.59 18.96 6.38
C ALA A 457 -23.32 18.12 6.57
N LEU A 458 -22.95 17.83 7.82
CA LEU A 458 -21.84 16.95 8.17
C LEU A 458 -22.08 15.51 7.68
N ARG A 459 -23.28 14.99 7.93
CA ARG A 459 -23.68 13.64 7.50
C ARG A 459 -23.76 13.54 5.97
N PHE A 460 -24.28 14.56 5.31
CA PHE A 460 -24.30 14.65 3.84
C PHE A 460 -22.89 14.68 3.26
N GLY A 461 -22.01 15.52 3.81
CA GLY A 461 -20.61 15.53 3.42
C GLY A 461 -19.96 14.16 3.58
N GLY A 462 -20.25 13.48 4.70
CA GLY A 462 -19.81 12.11 4.96
C GLY A 462 -20.22 11.14 3.85
N ALA A 463 -21.50 11.16 3.47
CA ALA A 463 -22.02 10.34 2.39
C ALA A 463 -21.33 10.63 1.05
N VAL A 464 -21.14 11.90 0.68
CA VAL A 464 -20.48 12.27 -0.59
C VAL A 464 -19.03 11.79 -0.63
N GLY A 465 -18.26 12.01 0.45
CA GLY A 465 -16.88 11.54 0.54
C GLY A 465 -16.75 10.01 0.46
N ILE A 466 -17.69 9.27 1.07
CA ILE A 466 -17.70 7.80 1.03
C ILE A 466 -18.20 7.26 -0.33
N LEU A 467 -19.20 7.90 -0.95
CA LEU A 467 -19.70 7.51 -2.28
C LEU A 467 -18.65 7.70 -3.38
N PHE A 468 -17.75 8.67 -3.25
CA PHE A 468 -16.59 8.77 -4.12
C PHE A 468 -15.68 7.54 -4.04
N ASN A 469 -15.48 6.99 -2.83
CA ASN A 469 -14.72 5.76 -2.65
C ASN A 469 -15.44 4.57 -3.27
N LEU A 470 -16.78 4.51 -3.18
CA LEU A 470 -17.57 3.49 -3.86
C LEU A 470 -17.40 3.59 -5.39
N PHE A 471 -17.41 4.80 -5.94
CA PHE A 471 -17.15 5.04 -7.35
C PHE A 471 -15.77 4.53 -7.79
N MET A 472 -14.71 4.78 -7.00
CA MET A 472 -13.39 4.21 -7.28
C MET A 472 -13.39 2.68 -7.28
N VAL A 473 -14.11 2.05 -6.36
CA VAL A 473 -14.25 0.58 -6.33
C VAL A 473 -14.99 0.07 -7.57
N VAL A 474 -16.04 0.76 -8.02
CA VAL A 474 -16.75 0.39 -9.26
C VAL A 474 -15.82 0.47 -10.47
N ILE A 475 -15.02 1.55 -10.59
CA ILE A 475 -14.01 1.65 -11.65
C ILE A 475 -12.97 0.52 -11.52
N ALA A 476 -12.56 0.17 -10.30
CA ALA A 476 -11.62 -0.93 -10.09
C ALA A 476 -12.19 -2.25 -10.62
N ILE A 477 -13.46 -2.54 -10.34
CA ILE A 477 -14.17 -3.72 -10.86
C ILE A 477 -14.22 -3.70 -12.38
N ILE A 478 -14.56 -2.56 -13.00
CA ILE A 478 -14.57 -2.39 -14.47
C ILE A 478 -13.18 -2.63 -15.05
N ALA A 479 -12.14 -2.02 -14.47
CA ALA A 479 -10.76 -2.22 -14.90
C ALA A 479 -10.41 -3.71 -14.87
N ILE A 480 -10.67 -4.42 -13.77
CA ILE A 480 -10.42 -5.86 -13.65
C ILE A 480 -11.18 -6.66 -14.72
N MET A 481 -12.46 -6.34 -14.95
CA MET A 481 -13.28 -7.05 -15.93
C MET A 481 -12.74 -6.91 -17.36
N VAL A 482 -12.26 -5.72 -17.72
CA VAL A 482 -11.76 -5.39 -19.06
C VAL A 482 -10.36 -5.94 -19.31
N THR A 483 -9.48 -5.86 -18.32
CA THR A 483 -8.04 -6.09 -18.55
C THR A 483 -7.54 -7.46 -18.11
N VAL A 484 -8.16 -8.07 -17.09
CA VAL A 484 -7.74 -9.37 -16.57
C VAL A 484 -8.49 -10.48 -17.32
N PRO A 485 -7.79 -11.37 -18.05
CA PRO A 485 -8.41 -12.44 -18.81
C PRO A 485 -9.01 -13.52 -17.89
N ASP A 486 -10.03 -14.23 -18.37
CA ASP A 486 -10.59 -15.40 -17.68
C ASP A 486 -9.70 -16.63 -17.90
N ASP A 487 -9.22 -17.26 -16.82
CA ASP A 487 -8.36 -18.46 -16.87
C ASP A 487 -8.97 -19.65 -17.64
N ARG A 488 -10.29 -19.66 -17.85
CA ARG A 488 -10.97 -20.67 -18.70
C ARG A 488 -10.66 -20.52 -20.18
N ALA A 489 -10.28 -19.32 -20.64
CA ALA A 489 -9.90 -19.09 -22.03
C ALA A 489 -8.48 -19.64 -22.32
N VAL A 490 -7.56 -19.52 -21.36
CA VAL A 490 -6.17 -20.00 -21.50
C VAL A 490 -6.12 -21.53 -21.51
N LYS A 491 -6.84 -22.21 -20.60
CA LYS A 491 -6.91 -23.69 -20.60
C LYS A 491 -7.56 -24.31 -21.84
N ARG A 492 -8.33 -23.55 -22.63
CA ARG A 492 -8.92 -24.03 -23.90
C ARG A 492 -7.96 -23.90 -25.09
N ALA A 493 -6.95 -23.03 -25.01
CA ALA A 493 -5.98 -22.84 -26.09
C ALA A 493 -4.88 -23.92 -26.11
N ASP A 494 -4.57 -24.52 -24.95
CA ASP A 494 -3.52 -25.55 -24.81
C ASP A 494 -3.99 -26.98 -25.16
N PHE A 495 -5.26 -27.16 -25.56
CA PHE A 495 -5.74 -28.40 -26.18
C PHE A 495 -6.22 -28.09 -27.60
N PRO A 496 -5.35 -28.15 -28.63
CA PRO A 496 -5.85 -28.28 -29.99
C PRO A 496 -6.72 -29.53 -30.02
N ALA A 497 -7.96 -29.38 -30.48
CA ALA A 497 -8.84 -30.50 -30.74
C ALA A 497 -8.04 -31.55 -31.53
N THR A 498 -7.88 -32.73 -30.95
CA THR A 498 -7.33 -33.89 -31.64
C THR A 498 -8.07 -34.03 -32.97
N PRO A 499 -7.38 -34.09 -34.12
CA PRO A 499 -8.06 -34.34 -35.38
C PRO A 499 -8.74 -35.70 -35.25
N SER A 500 -10.04 -35.72 -35.52
CA SER A 500 -10.80 -36.96 -35.67
C SER A 500 -10.14 -37.80 -36.77
N ILE A 501 -9.43 -38.86 -36.36
CA ILE A 501 -9.04 -39.93 -37.27
C ILE A 501 -10.33 -40.67 -37.63
N GLY A 502 -10.48 -40.97 -38.92
CA GLY A 502 -11.75 -41.16 -39.58
C GLY A 502 -12.56 -42.41 -39.21
N SER A 503 -13.79 -42.39 -39.70
CA SER A 503 -14.48 -43.54 -40.30
C SER A 503 -15.16 -43.07 -41.58
#